data_AF-E1QE99-F1
#
_entry.id   AF-E1QE99-F1
#
_cell.length_a   1.000
_cell.length_b   1.000
_cell.length_c   1.000
_cell.angle_alpha   90.00
_cell.angle_beta   90.00
_cell.angle_gamma   90.00
#
_symmetry.space_group_name_H-M   'P 1'
#
loop_
_entity.id
_entity.type
_entity.pdbx_description
1 polymer ?
#
loop_
_entity_poly.entity_id
_entity_poly.type
_entity_poly.pdbx_seq_one_letter_code
_entity_poly.pdbx_strand_id
1 'polypeptide(L)'
;MKNKRMALAMALALVLGLTLAATAQQGSTPAGDPQAAAESLRFGQESFQRGLYGQAKAYFKQALQADPSSETAWSFYDLCVIYDVAEQVKKAGRVVSTDAASPAPAAAAAAPPAPAPAPAMPAPPKAGGGMVIGHDEGC
;
A
#
# COMPACT_ATOMS: atom_id res chain seq x y z
N MET A 1 38.72 46.71 -23.85
CA MET A 1 37.30 46.27 -23.84
C MET A 1 37.10 44.75 -23.91
N LYS A 2 38.06 43.97 -24.46
CA LYS A 2 37.96 42.51 -24.64
C LYS A 2 37.92 41.74 -23.30
N ASN A 3 38.72 42.17 -22.34
CA ASN A 3 38.89 41.50 -21.03
C ASN A 3 37.64 41.63 -20.15
N LYS A 4 36.90 42.74 -20.25
CA LYS A 4 35.62 42.95 -19.56
C LYS A 4 34.50 42.07 -20.13
N ARG A 5 34.51 41.78 -21.44
CA ARG A 5 33.57 40.86 -22.09
C ARG A 5 33.86 39.40 -21.71
N MET A 6 35.12 39.05 -21.53
CA MET A 6 35.52 37.71 -21.09
C MET A 6 35.18 37.46 -19.62
N ALA A 7 35.38 38.45 -18.74
CA ALA A 7 34.96 38.37 -17.34
C ALA A 7 33.43 38.28 -17.19
N LEU A 8 32.67 39.00 -18.02
CA LEU A 8 31.21 38.92 -18.04
C LEU A 8 30.71 37.55 -18.54
N ALA A 9 31.34 36.98 -19.57
CA ALA A 9 30.99 35.67 -20.10
C ALA A 9 31.31 34.54 -19.10
N MET A 10 32.42 34.65 -18.36
CA MET A 10 32.78 33.68 -17.34
C MET A 10 31.86 33.77 -16.11
N ALA A 11 31.48 34.98 -15.68
CA ALA A 11 30.50 35.18 -14.61
C ALA A 11 29.11 34.64 -15.00
N LEU A 12 28.70 34.82 -16.26
CA LEU A 12 27.42 34.30 -16.75
C LEU A 12 27.41 32.77 -16.82
N ALA A 13 28.52 32.15 -17.24
CA ALA A 13 28.67 30.69 -17.25
C ALA A 13 28.67 30.08 -15.85
N LEU A 14 29.22 30.78 -14.85
CA LEU A 14 29.25 30.33 -13.45
C LEU A 14 27.87 30.41 -12.79
N VAL A 15 27.05 31.41 -13.16
CA VAL A 15 25.65 31.52 -12.72
C VAL A 15 24.76 30.48 -13.41
N LEU A 16 25.01 30.18 -14.69
CA LEU A 16 24.25 29.14 -15.42
C LEU A 16 24.61 27.71 -14.99
N GLY A 17 25.85 27.46 -14.55
CA GLY A 17 26.29 26.14 -14.10
C GLY A 17 25.73 25.73 -12.73
N LEU A 18 25.39 26.70 -11.88
CA LEU A 18 24.91 26.45 -10.51
C LEU A 18 23.45 26.00 -10.45
N THR A 19 22.66 26.21 -11.50
CA THR A 19 21.23 25.86 -11.53
C THR A 19 20.95 24.41 -11.94
N LEU A 20 21.95 23.68 -12.44
CA LEU A 20 21.76 22.32 -12.96
C LEU A 20 22.00 21.20 -11.93
N ALA A 21 22.44 21.52 -10.71
CA ALA A 21 22.79 20.54 -9.68
C ALA A 21 21.68 20.24 -8.65
N ALA A 22 20.48 20.80 -8.81
CA ALA A 22 19.40 20.68 -7.82
C ALA A 22 18.07 20.21 -8.42
N THR A 23 18.05 19.02 -9.01
CA THR A 23 16.80 18.26 -9.19
C THR A 23 16.97 16.80 -8.75
N ALA A 24 17.57 16.59 -7.57
CA ALA A 24 17.17 15.43 -6.76
C ALA A 24 15.85 15.78 -6.08
N GLN A 25 14.74 15.77 -6.86
CA GLN A 25 13.40 15.76 -6.28
C GLN A 25 13.23 14.41 -5.58
N GLN A 26 13.66 14.36 -4.32
CA GLN A 26 13.01 13.53 -3.32
C GLN A 26 11.51 13.71 -3.50
N GLY A 27 10.78 12.60 -3.63
CA GLY A 27 9.33 12.58 -3.80
C GLY A 27 8.65 13.25 -2.62
N SER A 28 8.56 14.58 -2.65
CA SER A 28 7.55 15.32 -1.92
C SER A 28 6.28 15.08 -2.71
N THR A 29 5.50 14.07 -2.30
CA THR A 29 4.08 14.03 -2.62
C THR A 29 3.54 15.43 -2.36
N PRO A 30 2.82 16.06 -3.31
CA PRO A 30 2.29 17.39 -3.11
C PRO A 30 1.54 17.37 -1.78
N ALA A 31 1.90 18.28 -0.87
CA ALA A 31 1.32 18.35 0.47
C ALA A 31 -0.20 18.22 0.33
N GLY A 32 -0.76 17.12 0.82
CA GLY A 32 -2.16 16.82 0.62
C GLY A 32 -3.03 17.89 1.28
N ASP A 33 -4.29 17.95 0.88
CA ASP A 33 -5.21 18.96 1.38
C ASP A 33 -5.44 18.76 2.89
N PRO A 34 -4.96 19.68 3.76
CA PRO A 34 -5.09 19.54 5.20
C PRO A 34 -6.55 19.60 5.65
N GLN A 35 -7.41 20.26 4.88
CA GLN A 35 -8.83 20.33 5.18
C GLN A 35 -9.51 18.98 4.93
N ALA A 36 -9.18 18.32 3.81
CA ALA A 36 -9.68 16.98 3.51
C ALA A 36 -9.23 15.94 4.55
N ALA A 37 -7.99 16.06 5.06
CA ALA A 37 -7.48 15.23 6.15
C ALA A 37 -8.27 15.45 7.45
N ALA A 38 -8.52 16.72 7.83
CA ALA A 38 -9.26 17.07 9.05
C ALA A 38 -10.73 16.59 8.99
N GLU A 39 -11.37 16.72 7.83
CA GLU A 39 -12.74 16.24 7.63
C GLU A 39 -12.82 14.70 7.76
N SER A 40 -11.89 13.99 7.12
CA SER A 40 -11.80 12.53 7.21
C SER A 40 -11.56 12.07 8.65
N LEU A 41 -10.69 12.76 9.40
CA LEU A 41 -10.47 12.49 10.82
C LEU A 41 -11.75 12.65 11.65
N ARG A 42 -12.50 13.74 11.45
CA ARG A 42 -13.76 13.98 12.19
C ARG A 42 -14.78 12.86 11.92
N PHE A 43 -15.04 12.53 10.66
CA PHE A 43 -15.97 11.46 10.31
C PHE A 43 -15.51 10.09 10.80
N GLY A 44 -14.20 9.83 10.75
CA GLY A 44 -13.59 8.62 11.32
C GLY A 44 -13.85 8.51 12.81
N GLN A 45 -13.64 9.60 13.57
CA GLN A 45 -13.88 9.64 15.02
C GLN A 45 -15.35 9.47 15.38
N GLU A 46 -16.27 10.09 14.63
CA GLU A 46 -17.71 9.90 14.82
C GLU A 46 -18.13 8.45 14.57
N SER A 47 -17.58 7.84 13.52
CA SER A 47 -17.84 6.43 13.20
C SER A 47 -17.26 5.49 14.26
N PHE A 48 -16.06 5.80 14.75
CA PHE A 48 -15.39 5.05 15.81
C PHE A 48 -16.20 5.06 17.12
N GLN A 49 -16.68 6.24 17.53
CA GLN A 49 -17.52 6.40 18.72
C GLN A 49 -18.84 5.61 18.62
N ARG A 50 -19.35 5.41 17.41
CA ARG A 50 -20.56 4.60 17.14
C ARG A 50 -20.27 3.10 17.07
N GLY A 51 -19.01 2.66 17.23
CA GLY A 51 -18.59 1.27 17.09
C GLY A 51 -18.57 0.78 15.64
N LEU A 52 -18.63 1.68 14.64
CA LEU A 52 -18.61 1.33 13.23
C LEU A 52 -17.16 1.22 12.72
N TYR A 53 -16.39 0.30 13.31
CA TYR A 53 -14.94 0.24 13.13
C TYR A 53 -14.49 0.04 11.67
N GLY A 54 -15.23 -0.76 10.89
CA GLY A 54 -14.93 -0.93 9.46
C GLY A 54 -15.09 0.36 8.64
N GLN A 55 -16.11 1.17 8.94
CA GLN A 55 -16.33 2.48 8.30
C GLN A 55 -15.31 3.51 8.80
N ALA A 56 -15.05 3.54 10.11
CA ALA A 56 -14.04 4.39 10.71
C ALA A 56 -12.65 4.14 10.09
N LYS A 57 -12.26 2.86 9.92
CA LYS A 57 -11.02 2.45 9.25
C LYS A 57 -10.87 3.08 7.86
N ALA A 58 -11.95 3.10 7.07
CA ALA A 58 -11.92 3.68 5.73
C ALA A 58 -11.67 5.20 5.76
N TYR A 59 -12.32 5.93 6.68
CA TYR A 59 -12.07 7.36 6.86
C TYR A 59 -10.64 7.65 7.35
N PHE A 60 -10.10 6.87 8.27
CA PHE A 60 -8.71 7.05 8.70
C PHE A 60 -7.71 6.72 7.59
N LYS A 61 -8.01 5.75 6.72
CA LYS A 61 -7.21 5.49 5.51
C LYS A 61 -7.21 6.68 4.55
N GLN A 62 -8.35 7.36 4.38
CA GLN A 62 -8.44 8.61 3.60
C GLN A 62 -7.65 9.75 4.25
N ALA A 63 -7.74 9.89 5.58
CA ALA A 63 -6.94 10.87 6.32
C ALA A 63 -5.43 10.64 6.11
N LEU A 64 -4.98 9.38 6.16
CA LEU A 64 -3.57 9.01 5.91
C LEU A 64 -3.12 9.20 4.46
N GLN A 65 -4.03 9.10 3.49
CA GLN A 65 -3.73 9.44 2.10
C GLN A 65 -3.52 10.94 1.90
N ALA A 66 -4.26 11.77 2.64
CA ALA A 66 -4.14 13.22 2.59
C ALA A 66 -2.95 13.73 3.44
N ASP A 67 -2.74 13.16 4.63
CA ASP A 67 -1.62 13.46 5.51
C ASP A 67 -1.00 12.16 6.08
N PRO A 68 0.03 11.61 5.43
CA PRO A 68 0.73 10.43 5.91
C PRO A 68 1.48 10.63 7.24
N SER A 69 1.71 11.87 7.65
CA SER A 69 2.43 12.23 8.88
C SER A 69 1.52 12.31 10.12
N SER A 70 0.21 12.17 9.94
CA SER A 70 -0.76 12.27 11.03
C SER A 70 -0.68 11.08 11.98
N GLU A 71 0.00 11.27 13.13
CA GLU A 71 0.06 10.27 14.21
C GLU A 71 -1.33 9.88 14.72
N THR A 72 -2.25 10.85 14.78
CA THR A 72 -3.64 10.63 15.18
C THR A 72 -4.34 9.67 14.21
N ALA A 73 -4.19 9.89 12.90
CA ALA A 73 -4.83 9.02 11.91
C ALA A 73 -4.27 7.59 11.95
N TRP A 74 -2.95 7.42 12.13
CA TRP A 74 -2.32 6.12 12.33
C TRP A 74 -2.86 5.40 13.58
N SER A 75 -2.88 6.10 14.72
CA SER A 75 -3.35 5.54 16.00
C SER A 75 -4.78 5.02 15.90
N PHE A 76 -5.67 5.81 15.31
CA PHE A 76 -7.07 5.41 15.15
C PHE A 76 -7.26 4.33 14.08
N TYR A 77 -6.48 4.36 12.99
CA TYR A 77 -6.51 3.32 11.97
C TYR A 77 -6.17 1.95 12.57
N ASP A 78 -5.09 1.87 13.34
CA ASP A 78 -4.66 0.62 13.99
C ASP A 78 -5.70 0.11 14.98
N LEU A 79 -6.27 1.00 15.79
CA LEU A 79 -7.38 0.65 16.68
C LEU A 79 -8.58 0.10 15.89
N CYS A 80 -8.96 0.74 14.78
CA CYS A 80 -10.05 0.27 13.95
C CYS A 80 -9.79 -1.12 13.38
N VAL A 81 -8.55 -1.42 12.95
CA VAL A 81 -8.17 -2.75 12.47
C VAL A 81 -8.40 -3.81 13.56
N ILE A 82 -7.93 -3.54 14.78
CA ILE A 82 -8.08 -4.47 15.91
C ILE A 82 -9.56 -4.70 16.24
N TYR A 83 -10.35 -3.63 16.37
CA TYR A 83 -11.75 -3.75 16.73
C TYR A 83 -12.61 -4.36 15.62
N ASP A 84 -12.35 -4.03 14.35
CA ASP A 84 -13.01 -4.64 13.19
C ASP A 84 -12.77 -6.16 13.16
N VAL A 85 -11.51 -6.59 13.37
CA VAL A 85 -11.18 -8.01 13.49
C VAL A 85 -11.94 -8.67 14.65
N ALA A 86 -11.96 -8.04 15.83
CA ALA A 86 -12.68 -8.56 16.98
C ALA A 86 -14.19 -8.70 16.70
N GLU A 87 -14.79 -7.73 16.00
CA GLU A 87 -16.19 -7.80 15.59
C GLU A 87 -16.47 -8.91 14.58
N GLN A 88 -15.58 -9.12 13.61
CA GLN A 88 -15.69 -10.20 12.63
C GLN A 88 -15.63 -11.57 13.29
N VAL A 89 -14.69 -11.78 14.22
CA VAL A 89 -14.60 -13.02 15.00
C VAL A 89 -15.85 -13.21 15.87
N LYS A 90 -16.29 -12.15 16.57
CA LYS A 90 -17.52 -12.18 17.39
C LYS A 90 -18.75 -12.58 16.56
N LYS A 91 -18.87 -12.08 15.33
CA LYS A 91 -20.05 -12.27 14.47
C LYS A 91 -20.02 -13.55 13.65
N ALA A 92 -18.86 -13.93 13.13
CA ALA A 92 -18.71 -14.97 12.11
C ALA A 92 -17.72 -16.08 12.49
N GLY A 93 -17.03 -15.97 13.63
CA GLY A 93 -16.00 -16.93 14.05
C GLY A 93 -14.74 -16.92 13.18
N ARG A 94 -14.62 -15.97 12.25
CA ARG A 94 -13.51 -15.87 11.30
C ARG A 94 -13.27 -14.43 10.88
N VAL A 95 -12.05 -14.14 10.47
CA VAL A 95 -11.64 -12.86 9.89
C VAL A 95 -11.73 -12.93 8.38
N VAL A 96 -12.32 -11.92 7.75
CA VAL A 96 -12.34 -11.74 6.30
C VAL A 96 -11.53 -10.48 5.99
N SER A 97 -10.29 -10.67 5.53
CA SER A 97 -9.50 -9.55 5.02
C SER A 97 -9.97 -9.17 3.61
N THR A 98 -10.40 -7.92 3.44
CA THR A 98 -10.77 -7.36 2.13
C THR A 98 -9.67 -6.49 1.52
N ASP A 99 -8.50 -6.39 2.16
CA ASP A 99 -7.34 -5.60 1.67
C ASP A 99 -6.50 -6.35 0.61
N ALA A 100 -7.13 -7.17 -0.23
CA ALA A 100 -6.56 -7.40 -1.54
C ALA A 100 -6.71 -6.08 -2.30
N ALA A 101 -5.68 -5.23 -2.26
CA ALA A 101 -5.50 -4.21 -3.27
C ALA A 101 -5.81 -4.88 -4.61
N SER A 102 -6.83 -4.39 -5.33
CA SER A 102 -6.89 -4.70 -6.75
C SER A 102 -5.52 -4.37 -7.30
N PRO A 103 -4.82 -5.30 -7.97
CA PRO A 103 -3.62 -4.91 -8.68
C PRO A 103 -4.06 -3.71 -9.54
N ALA A 104 -3.42 -2.55 -9.33
CA ALA A 104 -3.50 -1.46 -10.30
C ALA A 104 -3.37 -2.13 -11.67
N PRO A 105 -4.24 -1.83 -12.66
CA PRO A 105 -4.25 -2.57 -13.91
C PRO A 105 -2.82 -2.64 -14.39
N ALA A 106 -2.24 -3.85 -14.33
CA ALA A 106 -0.88 -4.06 -14.75
C ALA A 106 -0.89 -3.57 -16.19
N ALA A 107 -0.23 -2.44 -16.45
CA ALA A 107 0.03 -1.99 -17.81
C ALA A 107 0.58 -3.23 -18.50
N ALA A 108 -0.19 -3.74 -19.46
CA ALA A 108 -0.11 -5.10 -19.96
C ALA A 108 1.34 -5.50 -20.19
N ALA A 109 1.94 -6.14 -19.18
CA ALA A 109 3.23 -6.78 -19.33
C ALA A 109 2.92 -7.94 -20.26
N ALA A 110 3.37 -7.82 -21.50
CA ALA A 110 3.18 -8.80 -22.55
C ALA A 110 3.42 -10.19 -21.96
N ALA A 111 2.39 -11.05 -22.05
CA ALA A 111 2.48 -12.41 -21.58
C ALA A 111 3.75 -13.07 -22.17
N PRO A 112 4.59 -13.73 -21.36
CA PRO A 112 5.65 -14.55 -21.93
C PRO A 112 5.01 -15.59 -22.88
N PRO A 113 5.67 -15.93 -23.99
CA PRO A 113 5.12 -16.90 -24.94
C PRO A 113 4.81 -18.22 -24.21
N ALA A 114 3.65 -18.80 -24.52
CA ALA A 114 3.21 -20.04 -23.93
C ALA A 114 4.29 -21.13 -24.11
N PRO A 115 4.65 -21.88 -23.06
CA PRO A 115 5.53 -23.03 -23.22
C PRO A 115 4.88 -24.07 -24.13
N ALA A 116 5.68 -24.66 -25.03
CA ALA A 116 5.24 -25.68 -25.97
C ALA A 116 4.57 -26.86 -25.23
N PRO A 117 3.57 -27.53 -25.86
CA PRO A 117 2.88 -28.65 -25.23
C PRO A 117 3.86 -29.78 -24.89
N ALA A 118 3.88 -30.19 -23.62
CA ALA A 118 4.64 -31.34 -23.17
C ALA A 118 4.10 -32.64 -23.80
N PRO A 119 4.95 -33.60 -24.19
CA PRO A 119 4.50 -34.90 -24.69
C PRO A 119 3.72 -35.65 -23.61
N ALA A 120 2.65 -36.34 -24.03
CA ALA A 120 1.76 -37.07 -23.15
C ALA A 120 2.52 -38.16 -22.36
N MET A 121 2.52 -38.05 -21.04
CA MET A 121 3.02 -39.11 -20.16
C MET A 121 2.00 -40.26 -20.07
N PRO A 122 2.46 -41.53 -20.02
CA PRO A 122 1.59 -42.68 -19.82
C PRO A 122 0.90 -42.65 -18.45
N ALA A 123 -0.27 -43.28 -18.38
CA ALA A 123 -1.13 -43.31 -17.19
C ALA A 123 -0.43 -43.89 -15.94
N PRO A 124 -0.65 -43.32 -14.74
CA PRO A 124 -0.12 -43.86 -13.50
C PRO A 124 -0.84 -45.16 -13.06
N PRO A 125 -0.14 -46.12 -12.43
CA PRO A 125 -0.74 -47.34 -11.92
C PRO A 125 -1.60 -47.10 -10.67
N LYS A 126 -2.60 -47.98 -10.48
CA LYS A 126 -3.66 -47.91 -9.43
C LYS A 126 -3.12 -47.87 -7.99
N ALA A 127 -3.90 -47.16 -7.17
CA ALA A 127 -3.73 -46.90 -5.74
C ALA A 127 -3.53 -48.15 -4.87
N GLY A 128 -2.68 -48.01 -3.84
CA GLY A 128 -2.58 -48.95 -2.74
C GLY A 128 -2.11 -48.27 -1.47
N GLY A 129 -2.77 -48.59 -0.34
CA GLY A 129 -2.27 -48.38 1.01
C GLY A 129 -2.89 -47.21 1.76
N GLY A 130 -3.98 -47.47 2.49
CA GLY A 130 -4.52 -46.54 3.48
C GLY A 130 -3.56 -46.35 4.65
N MET A 131 -3.36 -45.10 5.08
CA MET A 131 -2.64 -44.77 6.30
C MET A 131 -3.68 -44.47 7.39
N VAL A 132 -3.68 -45.28 8.45
CA VAL A 132 -4.47 -45.07 9.65
C VAL A 132 -3.73 -44.08 10.54
N ILE A 133 -4.31 -42.91 10.78
CA ILE A 133 -3.81 -41.97 11.78
C ILE A 133 -4.46 -42.36 13.11
N GLY A 134 -3.63 -42.84 14.05
CA GLY A 134 -4.06 -43.21 15.40
C GLY A 134 -4.56 -42.01 16.19
N HIS A 135 -5.55 -42.27 17.05
CA HIS A 135 -6.16 -41.33 17.97
C HIS A 135 -5.15 -40.97 19.07
N ASP A 136 -4.63 -39.75 19.02
CA ASP A 136 -3.69 -39.19 20.00
C ASP A 136 -4.49 -38.48 21.11
N GLU A 137 -4.82 -39.23 22.17
CA GLU A 137 -5.39 -38.71 23.41
C GLU A 137 -4.22 -38.48 24.39
N GLY A 138 -3.57 -37.33 24.26
CA GLY A 138 -2.49 -36.89 25.14
C GLY A 138 -2.97 -35.82 26.14
N CYS A 139 -2.89 -36.19 27.41
CA CYS A 139 -3.31 -35.48 28.63
C CYS A 139 -2.81 -34.03 28.80
#